data_AF-A0A9W9Y816-F1
#
_entry.id   AF-A0A9W9Y816-F1
#
_cell.length_a   1.000
_cell.length_b   1.000
_cell.length_c   1.000
_cell.angle_alpha   90.00
_cell.angle_beta   90.00
_cell.angle_gamma   90.00
#
_symmetry.space_group_name_H-M   'P 1'
#
loop_
_entity.id
_entity.type
_entity.pdbx_description
1 polymer ?
#
loop_
_entity_poly.entity_id
_entity_poly.type
_entity_poly.pdbx_seq_one_letter_code
_entity_poly.pdbx_strand_id
1 'polypeptide(L)'
;MVVWEGRATRELELLYKFTVFCKWREIAITLRQKVYDDDMEEEIDVFDLQCKEWGFYLRELFGLGLGTGDYGHLTVEHASMLMRNFRSLRHYSNRGFEAAHKLQKQIFSRATNHDGSGEATSLDQILTHHYAEKFLFLRLCFRKC
;
A
#
# COMPACT_ATOMS: atom_id res chain seq x y z
N MET A 1 33.23 37.80 0.07
CA MET A 1 32.73 37.00 -1.07
C MET A 1 32.51 35.53 -0.67
N VAL A 2 31.98 35.23 0.53
CA VAL A 2 31.89 33.84 1.06
C VAL A 2 30.47 33.49 1.56
N VAL A 3 29.57 34.48 1.71
CA VAL A 3 28.21 34.28 2.23
C VAL A 3 27.23 33.78 1.15
N TRP A 4 27.52 34.07 -0.13
CA TRP A 4 26.64 33.71 -1.25
C TRP A 4 26.71 32.22 -1.61
N GLU A 5 27.89 31.59 -1.48
CA GLU A 5 28.11 30.16 -1.78
C GLU A 5 27.36 29.24 -0.80
N GLY A 6 27.31 29.60 0.49
CA GLY A 6 26.57 28.87 1.52
C GLY A 6 25.04 29.05 1.45
N ARG A 7 24.57 30.12 0.81
CA ARG A 7 23.13 30.38 0.62
C ARG A 7 22.58 29.62 -0.60
N ALA A 8 23.32 29.65 -1.72
CA ALA A 8 22.98 28.92 -2.94
C ALA A 8 22.94 27.40 -2.72
N THR A 9 23.87 26.86 -1.92
CA THR A 9 23.89 25.43 -1.55
C THR A 9 22.69 25.03 -0.69
N ARG A 10 22.24 25.87 0.25
CA ARG A 10 21.02 25.60 1.03
C ARG A 10 19.75 25.68 0.20
N GLU A 11 19.64 26.62 -0.73
CA GLU A 11 18.49 26.73 -1.62
C GLU A 11 18.38 25.50 -2.55
N LEU A 12 19.51 25.03 -3.08
CA LEU A 12 19.60 23.79 -3.84
C LEU A 12 19.19 22.56 -2.99
N GLU A 13 19.69 22.46 -1.76
CA GLU A 13 19.34 21.36 -0.86
C GLU A 13 17.83 21.34 -0.53
N LEU A 14 17.24 22.51 -0.29
CA LEU A 14 15.79 22.65 -0.06
C LEU A 14 14.98 22.27 -1.30
N LEU A 15 15.46 22.66 -2.49
CA LEU A 15 14.82 22.30 -3.76
C LEU A 15 14.83 20.77 -3.97
N TYR A 16 15.96 20.11 -3.72
CA TYR A 16 16.05 18.65 -3.82
C TYR A 16 15.12 17.97 -2.81
N LYS A 17 15.09 18.42 -1.55
CA LYS A 17 14.17 17.88 -0.53
C LYS A 17 12.72 18.01 -0.98
N PHE A 18 12.31 19.20 -1.41
CA PHE A 18 10.97 19.45 -1.90
C PHE A 18 10.62 18.52 -3.08
N THR A 19 11.55 18.37 -4.02
CA THR A 19 11.39 17.52 -5.21
C THR A 19 11.18 16.05 -4.84
N VAL A 20 11.99 15.51 -3.92
CA VAL A 20 11.85 14.13 -3.43
C VAL A 20 10.46 13.87 -2.84
N PHE A 21 9.95 14.79 -2.01
CA PHE A 21 8.63 14.62 -1.37
C PHE A 21 7.47 14.78 -2.36
N CYS A 22 7.57 15.71 -3.31
CA CYS A 22 6.56 15.90 -4.35
C CYS A 22 6.47 14.68 -5.29
N LYS A 23 7.62 14.21 -5.80
CA LYS A 23 7.66 13.01 -6.65
C LYS A 23 7.18 11.76 -5.89
N TRP A 24 7.59 11.60 -4.63
CA TRP A 24 7.06 10.51 -3.80
C TRP A 24 5.55 10.56 -3.68
N ARG A 25 4.94 11.74 -3.47
CA ARG A 25 3.49 11.87 -3.36
C ARG A 25 2.79 11.34 -4.61
N GLU A 26 3.29 11.70 -5.79
CA GLU A 26 2.75 11.26 -7.08
C GLU A 26 2.88 9.75 -7.25
N ILE A 27 4.09 9.21 -7.08
CA ILE A 27 4.36 7.77 -7.14
C ILE A 27 3.45 7.00 -6.18
N ALA A 28 3.35 7.47 -4.94
CA ALA A 28 2.57 6.80 -3.91
C ALA A 28 1.06 6.87 -4.17
N ILE A 29 0.55 7.90 -4.86
CA ILE A 29 -0.83 7.93 -5.35
C ILE A 29 -1.03 6.84 -6.41
N THR A 30 -0.14 6.76 -7.40
CA THR A 30 -0.19 5.74 -8.45
C THR A 30 -0.20 4.32 -7.86
N LEU A 31 0.76 4.00 -6.97
CA LEU A 31 0.83 2.71 -6.29
C LEU A 31 -0.47 2.35 -5.53
N ARG A 32 -1.16 3.34 -4.95
CA ARG A 32 -2.33 3.12 -4.09
C ARG A 32 -3.67 3.10 -4.82
N GLN A 33 -3.75 3.68 -6.01
CA GLN A 33 -5.02 4.01 -6.66
C GLN A 33 -5.12 3.53 -8.10
N LYS A 34 -4.02 3.57 -8.87
CA LYS A 34 -4.07 3.31 -10.31
C LYS A 34 -4.41 1.84 -10.59
N VAL A 35 -5.21 1.67 -11.62
CA VAL A 35 -5.52 0.41 -12.28
C VAL A 35 -5.24 0.68 -13.76
N TYR A 36 -4.40 -0.13 -14.37
CA TYR A 36 -4.03 -0.05 -15.77
C TYR A 36 -4.86 -1.04 -16.58
N ASP A 37 -5.39 -0.61 -17.71
CA ASP A 37 -5.97 -1.49 -18.71
C ASP A 37 -4.86 -2.10 -19.58
N ASP A 38 -5.21 -3.10 -20.40
CA ASP A 38 -4.24 -3.88 -21.16
C ASP A 38 -3.48 -3.08 -22.24
N ASP A 39 -4.04 -1.96 -22.69
CA ASP A 39 -3.45 -1.05 -23.67
C ASP A 39 -2.61 0.07 -23.06
N MET A 40 -2.44 0.09 -21.73
CA MET A 40 -1.78 1.19 -21.01
C MET A 40 -0.30 0.91 -20.66
N GLU A 41 0.39 0.06 -21.43
CA GLU A 41 1.80 -0.28 -21.19
C GLU A 41 2.73 0.95 -21.19
N GLU A 42 2.50 1.89 -22.10
CA GLU A 42 3.30 3.13 -22.19
C GLU A 42 3.18 3.98 -20.91
N GLU A 43 2.01 3.99 -20.26
CA GLU A 43 1.86 4.68 -18.98
C GLU A 43 2.66 4.00 -17.87
N ILE A 44 2.81 2.67 -17.92
CA ILE A 44 3.65 1.93 -16.98
C ILE A 44 5.13 2.22 -17.23
N ASP A 45 5.54 2.41 -18.48
CA ASP A 45 6.91 2.85 -18.84
C ASP A 45 7.20 4.26 -18.29
N VAL A 46 6.25 5.19 -18.45
CA VAL A 46 6.36 6.53 -17.85
C VAL A 46 6.46 6.45 -16.33
N PHE A 47 5.66 5.60 -15.70
CA PHE A 47 5.71 5.38 -14.26
C PHE A 47 7.06 4.79 -13.81
N ASP A 48 7.65 3.88 -14.58
CA ASP A 48 8.99 3.34 -14.30
C ASP A 48 10.04 4.45 -14.29
N LEU A 49 10.02 5.33 -15.31
CA LEU A 49 10.93 6.47 -15.38
C LEU A 49 10.78 7.40 -14.18
N GLN A 50 9.54 7.68 -13.73
CA GLN A 50 9.28 8.47 -12.52
C GLN A 50 9.89 7.83 -11.27
N CYS A 51 9.75 6.52 -11.11
CA CYS A 51 10.35 5.77 -10.00
C CYS A 51 11.88 5.82 -10.03
N LYS A 52 12.50 5.63 -11.20
CA LYS A 52 13.97 5.70 -11.37
C LYS A 52 14.50 7.10 -11.07
N GLU A 53 13.84 8.11 -11.60
CA GLU A 53 14.19 9.51 -11.38
C GLU A 53 14.09 9.87 -9.88
N TRP A 54 13.03 9.43 -9.20
CA TRP A 54 12.91 9.60 -7.75
C TRP A 54 14.02 8.87 -6.97
N GLY A 55 14.39 7.66 -7.40
CA GLY A 55 15.52 6.92 -6.84
C GLY A 55 16.85 7.64 -6.99
N PHE A 56 17.06 8.33 -8.12
CA PHE A 56 18.23 9.20 -8.32
C PHE A 56 18.25 10.35 -7.32
N TYR A 57 17.15 11.11 -7.18
CA TYR A 57 17.06 12.21 -6.22
C TYR A 57 17.26 11.76 -4.76
N LEU A 58 16.75 10.57 -4.40
CA LEU A 58 16.98 9.98 -3.08
C LEU A 58 18.47 9.74 -2.82
N ARG A 59 19.18 9.15 -3.79
CA ARG A 59 20.62 8.88 -3.65
C ARG A 59 21.45 10.15 -3.57
N GLU A 60 21.12 11.16 -4.35
CA GLU A 60 21.81 12.46 -4.29
C GLU A 60 21.63 13.14 -2.93
N LEU A 61 20.43 13.06 -2.33
CA LEU A 61 20.14 13.74 -1.08
C LEU A 61 20.63 12.97 0.16
N PHE A 62 20.54 11.64 0.13
CA PHE A 62 20.72 10.79 1.31
C PHE A 62 21.90 9.81 1.19
N GLY A 63 22.59 9.79 0.05
CA GLY A 63 23.66 8.86 -0.26
C GLY A 63 23.17 7.43 -0.55
N LEU A 64 24.11 6.49 -0.62
CA LEU A 64 23.81 5.07 -0.90
C LEU A 64 23.15 4.33 0.29
N GLY A 65 23.20 4.90 1.50
CA GLY A 65 22.81 4.22 2.74
C GLY A 65 21.47 4.63 3.35
N LEU A 66 20.98 5.85 3.11
CA LEU A 66 19.66 6.31 3.58
C LEU A 66 18.70 6.47 2.39
N GLY A 67 17.44 6.07 2.55
CA GLY A 67 16.37 6.33 1.56
C GLY A 67 15.96 5.16 0.68
N THR A 68 16.68 4.03 0.73
CA THR A 68 16.41 2.83 -0.10
C THR A 68 16.25 1.56 0.74
N GLY A 69 15.51 1.63 1.85
CA GLY A 69 15.05 0.41 2.53
C GLY A 69 14.22 -0.48 1.59
N ASP A 70 13.84 -1.69 2.01
CA ASP A 70 13.21 -2.69 1.14
C ASP A 70 12.03 -2.14 0.30
N TYR A 71 11.18 -1.31 0.89
CA TYR A 71 10.07 -0.66 0.18
C TYR A 71 10.50 0.42 -0.83
N GLY A 72 11.60 1.14 -0.56
CA GLY A 72 12.20 2.07 -1.50
C GLY A 72 12.80 1.32 -2.69
N HIS A 73 13.54 0.24 -2.43
CA HIS A 73 14.06 -0.66 -3.48
C HIS A 73 12.91 -1.25 -4.31
N LEU A 74 11.88 -1.79 -3.67
CA LEU A 74 10.69 -2.30 -4.33
C LEU A 74 10.04 -1.25 -5.24
N THR A 75 9.93 -0.01 -4.75
CA THR A 75 9.34 1.10 -5.51
C THR A 75 10.17 1.45 -6.74
N VAL A 76 11.48 1.58 -6.57
CA VAL A 76 12.39 2.02 -7.64
C VAL A 76 12.66 0.93 -8.67
N GLU A 77 12.79 -0.33 -8.24
CA GLU A 77 13.23 -1.43 -9.10
C GLU A 77 12.12 -2.33 -9.62
N HIS A 78 11.03 -2.50 -8.86
CA HIS A 78 10.06 -3.57 -9.13
C HIS A 78 8.63 -3.09 -9.33
N ALA A 79 8.29 -1.86 -8.95
CA ALA A 79 6.90 -1.39 -8.99
C ALA A 79 6.29 -1.43 -10.39
N SER A 80 7.04 -1.01 -11.41
CA SER A 80 6.60 -1.04 -12.81
C SER A 80 6.39 -2.48 -13.29
N MET A 81 7.34 -3.38 -13.04
CA MET A 81 7.22 -4.81 -13.35
C MET A 81 5.98 -5.44 -12.69
N LEU A 82 5.71 -5.12 -11.43
CA LEU A 82 4.50 -5.58 -10.74
C LEU A 82 3.23 -4.99 -11.37
N MET A 83 3.24 -3.72 -11.77
CA MET A 83 2.11 -3.11 -12.46
C MET A 83 1.85 -3.74 -13.84
N ARG A 84 2.89 -4.14 -14.58
CA ARG A 84 2.71 -4.88 -15.85
C ARG A 84 2.03 -6.24 -15.62
N ASN A 85 2.43 -6.95 -14.57
CA ASN A 85 1.90 -8.30 -14.29
C ASN A 85 0.51 -8.28 -13.68
N PHE A 86 0.25 -7.37 -12.73
CA PHE A 86 -0.96 -7.38 -11.92
C PHE A 86 -1.95 -6.28 -12.27
N ARG A 87 -1.56 -5.34 -13.15
CA ARG A 87 -2.35 -4.17 -13.57
C ARG A 87 -2.74 -3.20 -12.45
N SER A 88 -2.54 -3.56 -11.19
CA SER A 88 -2.77 -2.69 -10.05
C SER A 88 -2.15 -3.29 -8.79
N LEU A 89 -1.50 -2.48 -7.97
CA LEU A 89 -1.14 -2.88 -6.60
C LEU A 89 -2.28 -2.64 -5.58
N ARG A 90 -3.28 -1.83 -5.94
CA ARG A 90 -4.43 -1.52 -5.08
C ARG A 90 -5.24 -2.77 -4.77
N HIS A 91 -5.55 -3.56 -5.80
CA HIS A 91 -6.40 -4.74 -5.68
C HIS A 91 -5.76 -5.86 -4.86
N TYR A 92 -4.42 -5.90 -4.80
CA TYR A 92 -3.66 -6.89 -4.05
C TYR A 92 -3.12 -6.35 -2.72
N SER A 93 -3.65 -5.21 -2.25
CA SER A 93 -3.21 -4.62 -0.98
C SER A 93 -3.81 -5.32 0.23
N ASN A 94 -3.05 -5.41 1.32
CA ASN A 94 -3.50 -5.98 2.60
C ASN A 94 -4.53 -5.12 3.36
N ARG A 95 -5.03 -4.02 2.78
CA ARG A 95 -5.96 -3.10 3.44
C ARG A 95 -7.24 -3.80 3.91
N GLY A 96 -7.77 -4.70 3.10
CA GLY A 96 -8.97 -5.49 3.45
C GLY A 96 -8.71 -6.45 4.60
N PHE A 97 -7.57 -7.15 4.58
CA PHE A 97 -7.17 -8.08 5.64
C PHE A 97 -6.98 -7.35 6.98
N GLU A 98 -6.28 -6.21 7.00
CA GLU A 98 -6.10 -5.45 8.24
C GLU A 98 -7.40 -4.83 8.77
N ALA A 99 -8.30 -4.41 7.89
CA ALA A 99 -9.64 -3.98 8.28
C ALA A 99 -10.44 -5.14 8.91
N ALA A 100 -10.31 -6.35 8.38
CA ALA A 100 -10.94 -7.55 8.93
C ALA A 100 -10.41 -7.88 10.34
N HIS A 101 -9.11 -7.73 10.60
CA HIS A 101 -8.54 -7.92 11.94
C HIS A 101 -9.19 -6.98 12.98
N LYS A 102 -9.47 -5.72 12.61
CA LYS A 102 -10.17 -4.78 13.50
C LYS A 102 -11.57 -5.27 13.85
N LEU A 103 -12.30 -5.80 12.88
CA LEU A 103 -13.63 -6.37 13.09
C LEU A 103 -13.57 -7.62 13.97
N GLN A 104 -12.64 -8.54 13.71
CA GLN A 104 -12.46 -9.76 14.49
C GLN A 104 -12.16 -9.46 15.97
N LYS A 105 -11.33 -8.45 16.25
CA LYS A 105 -11.08 -7.98 17.63
C LYS A 105 -12.35 -7.45 18.31
N GLN A 106 -13.20 -6.74 17.57
CA GLN A 106 -14.49 -6.25 18.09
C GLN A 106 -15.45 -7.39 18.37
N ILE A 107 -15.53 -8.39 17.48
CA ILE A 107 -16.36 -9.58 17.66
C ILE A 107 -15.88 -10.35 18.89
N PHE A 108 -14.58 -10.61 18.99
CA PHE A 108 -13.99 -11.25 20.17
C PHE A 108 -14.43 -10.54 21.45
N SER A 109 -14.22 -9.23 21.54
CA SER A 109 -14.52 -8.47 22.77
C SER A 109 -16.01 -8.36 23.13
N ARG A 110 -16.94 -8.52 22.18
CA ARG A 110 -18.36 -8.15 22.38
C ARG A 110 -19.35 -9.29 22.13
N ALA A 111 -18.95 -10.29 21.36
CA ALA A 111 -19.82 -11.30 20.80
C ALA A 111 -19.19 -12.71 20.84
N THR A 112 -18.24 -12.92 21.74
CA THR A 112 -17.75 -14.26 22.07
C THR A 112 -17.95 -14.57 23.53
N ASN A 113 -18.07 -15.86 23.85
CA ASN A 113 -18.04 -16.34 25.20
C ASN A 113 -16.59 -16.37 25.69
N HIS A 114 -16.32 -15.73 26.83
CA HIS A 114 -15.00 -15.69 27.46
C HIS A 114 -14.86 -16.67 28.63
N ASP A 115 -15.97 -17.24 29.09
CA ASP A 115 -16.03 -18.15 30.24
C ASP A 115 -16.00 -19.60 29.70
N GLY A 116 -14.78 -20.08 29.44
CA GLY A 116 -14.53 -21.31 28.69
C GLY A 116 -14.88 -22.61 29.41
N SER A 117 -15.72 -23.43 28.78
CA SER A 117 -15.67 -24.92 28.75
C SER A 117 -16.77 -25.57 27.89
N GLY A 118 -17.66 -24.79 27.25
CA GLY A 118 -18.74 -25.32 26.40
C GLY A 118 -18.41 -25.49 24.91
N GLU A 119 -19.37 -26.01 24.14
CA GLU A 119 -19.26 -26.29 22.69
C GLU A 119 -19.03 -25.05 21.80
N ALA A 120 -19.27 -23.84 22.30
CA ALA A 120 -19.09 -22.59 21.55
C ALA A 120 -17.76 -21.92 21.93
N THR A 121 -16.69 -22.26 21.22
CA THR A 121 -15.40 -21.59 21.40
C THR A 121 -15.44 -20.17 20.83
N SER A 122 -14.64 -19.27 21.40
CA SER A 122 -14.55 -17.89 20.91
C SER A 122 -14.10 -17.80 19.45
N LEU A 123 -13.29 -18.75 18.99
CA LEU A 123 -12.84 -18.85 17.60
C LEU A 123 -14.00 -19.19 16.65
N ASP A 124 -14.82 -20.18 16.99
CA ASP A 124 -15.98 -20.57 16.18
C ASP A 124 -17.01 -19.43 16.09
N GLN A 125 -17.21 -18.72 17.19
CA GLN A 125 -18.09 -17.56 17.25
C GLN A 125 -17.54 -16.40 16.42
N ILE A 126 -16.23 -16.12 16.46
CA ILE A 126 -15.62 -15.10 15.59
C ILE A 126 -15.88 -15.42 14.12
N LEU A 127 -15.62 -16.66 13.70
CA LEU A 127 -15.82 -17.08 12.32
C LEU A 127 -17.29 -17.00 11.93
N THR A 128 -18.19 -17.47 12.79
CA THR A 128 -19.65 -17.43 12.55
C THR A 128 -20.14 -16.00 12.37
N HIS A 129 -19.77 -15.09 13.27
CA HIS A 129 -20.15 -13.68 13.19
C HIS A 129 -19.50 -12.97 12.00
N HIS A 130 -18.23 -13.26 11.71
CA HIS A 130 -17.49 -12.63 10.62
C HIS A 130 -18.09 -12.97 9.24
N TYR A 131 -18.60 -14.19 9.07
CA TYR A 131 -19.16 -14.66 7.80
C TYR A 131 -20.70 -14.69 7.76
N ALA A 132 -21.38 -14.22 8.81
CA ALA A 132 -22.84 -14.33 8.96
C ALA A 132 -23.61 -13.81 7.73
N GLU A 133 -23.25 -12.63 7.24
CA GLU A 133 -23.88 -12.02 6.06
C GLU A 133 -23.66 -12.86 4.79
N LYS A 134 -22.44 -13.38 4.60
CA LYS A 134 -22.12 -14.23 3.44
C LYS A 134 -22.88 -15.55 3.47
N PHE A 135 -23.00 -16.17 4.65
CA PHE A 135 -23.80 -17.38 4.81
C PHE A 135 -25.29 -17.13 4.57
N LEU A 136 -25.82 -15.99 5.03
CA LEU A 136 -27.20 -15.60 4.76
C LEU A 136 -27.44 -15.40 3.25
N PHE A 137 -26.53 -14.69 2.58
CA PHE A 137 -26.59 -14.49 1.13
C PHE A 137 -26.57 -15.82 0.37
N LEU A 138 -25.61 -16.70 0.67
CA LEU A 138 -25.53 -18.03 0.05
C LEU A 138 -26.83 -18.82 0.23
N ARG A 139 -27.39 -18.82 1.45
CA ARG A 139 -28.67 -19.48 1.74
C ARG A 139 -29.82 -18.92 0.91
N LEU A 140 -29.85 -17.60 0.67
CA LEU A 140 -30.86 -16.98 -0.18
C LEU A 140 -30.70 -17.36 -1.65
N CYS A 141 -29.46 -17.45 -2.16
CA CYS A 141 -29.19 -17.90 -3.52
C CYS A 141 -29.69 -19.34 -3.75
N PHE A 142 -29.37 -20.27 -2.84
CA PHE A 142 -29.82 -21.66 -2.95
C PHE A 142 -31.33 -21.87 -2.83
N ARG A 143 -32.07 -20.89 -2.30
CA ARG A 143 -33.54 -20.93 -2.22
C ARG A 143 -34.25 -20.39 -3.46
N LYS A 144 -33.54 -19.67 -4.33
CA LYS A 144 -34.07 -19.08 -5.57
C LYS A 144 -33.75 -19.90 -6.82
N CYS A 145 -32.98 -20.97 -6.68
CA CYS A 145 -32.82 -22.03 -7.68
C CYS A 145 -33.86 -23.12 -7.45
#